data_AF-A0A7Y8G903-F1
#
_entry.id   AF-A0A7Y8G903-F1
#
_cell.length_a   1.000
_cell.length_b   1.000
_cell.length_c   1.000
_cell.angle_alpha   90.00
_cell.angle_beta   90.00
_cell.angle_gamma   90.00
#
_symmetry.space_group_name_H-M   'P 1'
#
loop_
_entity.id
_entity.type
_entity.pdbx_description
1 polymer ?
#
loop_
_entity_poly.entity_id
_entity_poly.type
_entity_poly.pdbx_seq_one_letter_code
_entity_poly.pdbx_strand_id
1 'polypeptide(L)'
;YLGSLILTHSLDKQVPALKEFPPEDRPNSTIVFWSFRVMVGLGFLMIFTGLFSLWLRRGDKMYTSKPFLYLALWMGPSGLIAILAGWFTTEIGRQPWVVYGLMRTADASSGHSLAQMTITLVLFVVVYFALFGAGLGY
;
A
#
# COMPACT_ATOMS: atom_id res chain seq x y z
N TYR A 1 -20.34 1.47 -5.58
CA TYR A 1 -20.70 1.41 -7.01
C TYR A 1 -19.67 0.63 -7.83
N LEU A 2 -18.45 1.13 -8.12
CA LEU A 2 -17.44 0.34 -8.85
C LEU A 2 -17.05 -0.99 -8.15
N GLY A 3 -17.03 -1.01 -6.81
CA GLY A 3 -16.74 -2.22 -6.04
C GLY A 3 -17.81 -3.31 -6.12
N SER A 4 -19.11 -2.98 -6.23
CA SER A 4 -20.16 -4.01 -6.33
C SER A 4 -20.28 -4.61 -7.74
N LEU A 5 -19.86 -3.86 -8.76
CA LEU A 5 -19.78 -4.39 -10.12
C LEU A 5 -18.71 -5.49 -10.25
N ILE A 6 -17.57 -5.34 -9.56
CA ILE A 6 -16.45 -6.30 -9.60
C ILE A 6 -16.66 -7.48 -8.65
N LEU A 7 -17.19 -7.26 -7.44
CA LEU A 7 -17.35 -8.31 -6.42
C LEU A 7 -18.69 -9.05 -6.49
N THR A 8 -19.74 -8.40 -6.97
CA THR A 8 -21.12 -8.91 -6.90
C THR A 8 -21.81 -9.03 -8.25
N HIS A 9 -21.10 -8.72 -9.35
CA HIS A 9 -21.60 -8.78 -10.74
C HIS A 9 -22.99 -8.14 -10.91
N SER A 10 -23.32 -7.14 -10.08
CA SER A 10 -24.60 -6.45 -10.09
C SER A 10 -24.43 -5.02 -9.58
N LEU A 11 -25.07 -4.08 -10.28
CA LEU A 11 -25.05 -2.66 -9.94
C LEU A 11 -25.83 -2.35 -8.66
N ASP A 12 -26.73 -3.25 -8.24
CA ASP A 12 -27.75 -3.02 -7.22
C ASP A 12 -27.48 -3.69 -5.86
N LYS A 13 -26.49 -4.60 -5.74
CA LYS A 13 -26.15 -5.19 -4.44
C LYS A 13 -25.23 -4.25 -3.65
N GLN A 14 -25.79 -3.63 -2.61
CA GLN A 14 -25.01 -2.87 -1.63
C GLN A 14 -23.97 -3.79 -0.97
N VAL A 15 -22.71 -3.38 -1.05
CA VAL A 15 -21.64 -3.95 -0.23
C VAL A 15 -22.03 -3.68 1.24
N PRO A 16 -22.05 -4.70 2.12
CA PRO A 16 -22.45 -4.53 3.52
C PRO A 16 -21.67 -3.36 4.13
N ALA A 17 -22.40 -2.38 4.64
CA ALA A 17 -21.81 -1.16 5.13
C ALA A 17 -20.99 -1.46 6.40
N LEU A 18 -19.85 -0.79 6.58
CA LEU A 18 -19.05 -0.84 7.81
C LEU A 18 -19.85 -0.60 9.11
N LYS A 19 -21.08 -0.11 9.02
CA LYS A 19 -21.99 0.11 10.15
C LYS A 19 -22.66 -1.17 10.68
N GLU A 20 -22.67 -2.27 9.92
CA GLU A 20 -23.24 -3.56 10.37
C GLU A 20 -22.31 -4.33 11.31
N PHE A 21 -21.02 -3.97 11.33
CA PHE A 21 -20.04 -4.56 12.25
C PHE A 21 -19.95 -3.78 13.56
N PRO A 22 -19.78 -4.44 14.72
CA PRO A 22 -19.54 -3.79 16.01
C PRO A 22 -18.38 -2.78 15.91
N PRO A 23 -18.44 -1.61 16.58
CA PRO A 23 -17.39 -0.58 16.52
C PRO A 23 -15.99 -1.08 16.84
N GLU A 24 -15.91 -2.11 17.69
CA GLU A 24 -14.69 -2.79 18.16
C GLU A 24 -14.02 -3.69 17.12
N ASP A 25 -14.75 -4.13 16.09
CA ASP A 25 -14.21 -4.99 15.02
C ASP A 25 -13.86 -4.18 13.75
N ARG A 26 -13.97 -2.85 13.80
CA ARG A 26 -13.73 -1.99 12.63
C ARG A 26 -12.24 -1.63 12.54
N PRO A 27 -11.56 -1.94 11.41
CA PRO A 27 -10.23 -1.41 11.15
C PRO A 27 -10.27 0.12 11.01
N ASN A 28 -9.09 0.76 11.09
CA ASN A 28 -8.97 2.19 10.82
C ASN A 28 -9.27 2.47 9.33
N SER A 29 -10.55 2.72 9.04
CA SER A 29 -11.06 2.88 7.68
C SER A 29 -10.45 4.08 6.97
N THR A 30 -10.04 5.12 7.70
CA THR A 30 -9.44 6.33 7.12
C THR A 30 -8.09 6.02 6.51
N ILE A 31 -7.25 5.25 7.19
CA ILE A 31 -5.92 4.89 6.67
C ILE A 31 -6.07 3.99 5.44
N VAL A 32 -6.90 2.93 5.54
CA VAL A 32 -7.16 2.00 4.42
C VAL A 32 -7.72 2.75 3.20
N PHE A 33 -8.62 3.70 3.40
CA PHE A 33 -9.23 4.50 2.34
C PHE A 33 -8.20 5.35 1.58
N TRP A 34 -7.23 5.94 2.28
CA TRP A 34 -6.18 6.75 1.67
C TRP A 34 -5.08 5.89 1.05
N SER A 35 -4.62 4.85 1.75
CA SER A 35 -3.63 3.90 1.23
C SER A 35 -4.11 3.23 -0.07
N PHE A 36 -5.38 2.83 -0.14
CA PHE A 36 -5.97 2.27 -1.35
C PHE A 36 -5.95 3.28 -2.52
N ARG A 37 -6.26 4.55 -2.27
CA ARG A 37 -6.24 5.60 -3.31
C ARG A 37 -4.83 5.89 -3.81
N VAL A 38 -3.86 5.93 -2.90
CA VAL A 38 -2.46 6.13 -3.28
C VAL A 38 -2.00 4.96 -4.15
N MET A 39 -2.27 3.72 -3.74
CA MET A 39 -1.94 2.53 -4.52
C MET A 39 -2.57 2.56 -5.92
N VAL A 40 -3.88 2.77 -5.98
CA VAL A 40 -4.62 2.78 -7.26
C VAL A 40 -4.21 3.95 -8.14
N GLY A 41 -4.07 5.15 -7.56
CA GLY A 41 -3.65 6.36 -8.27
C GLY A 41 -2.25 6.21 -8.89
N LEU A 42 -1.29 5.68 -8.13
CA LEU A 42 0.04 5.38 -8.65
C LEU A 42 0.00 4.26 -9.71
N GLY A 43 -0.84 3.23 -9.52
CA GLY A 43 -1.06 2.17 -10.51
C GLY A 43 -1.53 2.72 -11.87
N PHE A 44 -2.54 3.59 -11.85
CA PHE A 44 -3.03 4.24 -13.07
C PHE A 44 -2.01 5.19 -13.68
N LEU A 45 -1.24 5.93 -12.87
CA LEU A 45 -0.16 6.79 -13.36
C LEU A 45 0.94 5.98 -14.05
N MET A 46 1.30 4.80 -13.53
CA MET A 46 2.27 3.91 -14.17
C MET A 46 1.76 3.37 -15.51
N ILE A 47 0.49 2.98 -15.59
CA ILE A 47 -0.15 2.56 -16.85
C ILE A 47 -0.16 3.72 -17.86
N PHE A 48 -0.56 4.91 -17.42
CA PHE A 48 -0.58 6.11 -18.25
C PHE A 48 0.83 6.42 -18.78
N THR A 49 1.85 6.33 -17.93
CA THR A 49 3.25 6.50 -18.32
C THR A 49 3.66 5.50 -19.40
N GLY A 50 3.28 4.23 -19.25
CA GLY A 50 3.51 3.18 -20.24
C GLY A 50 2.84 3.48 -21.58
N LEU A 51 1.56 3.85 -21.58
CA LEU A 51 0.81 4.20 -22.80
C LEU A 51 1.38 5.46 -23.48
N PHE A 52 1.73 6.48 -22.68
CA PHE A 52 2.33 7.70 -23.17
C PHE A 52 3.71 7.42 -23.80
N SER A 53 4.49 6.51 -23.21
CA SER A 53 5.76 6.06 -23.79
C SER A 53 5.58 5.40 -25.17
N LEU A 54 4.56 4.56 -25.34
CA LEU A 54 4.25 3.89 -26.61
C LEU A 54 3.79 4.88 -27.68
N TRP A 55 3.03 5.89 -27.28
CA TRP A 55 2.60 6.97 -28.18
C TRP A 55 3.80 7.81 -28.64
N LEU A 56 4.69 8.21 -27.73
CA LEU A 56 5.92 8.94 -28.11
C LEU A 56 6.88 8.09 -28.94
N ARG A 57 6.91 6.78 -28.73
CA ARG A 57 7.72 5.84 -29.52
C ARG A 57 7.32 5.82 -30.99
N ARG A 58 6.04 6.05 -31.33
CA ARG A 58 5.60 6.14 -32.73
C ARG A 58 6.13 7.38 -33.46
N GLY A 59 6.61 8.38 -32.75
CA GLY A 59 7.13 9.62 -33.34
C GLY A 59 8.61 9.87 -33.12
N ASP A 60 9.38 8.87 -32.66
CA ASP A 60 10.81 8.97 -32.27
C ASP A 60 11.13 10.09 -31.25
N LYS A 61 10.11 10.63 -30.58
CA LYS A 61 10.26 11.74 -29.61
C LYS A 61 10.45 11.30 -28.16
N MET A 62 10.56 9.98 -27.94
CA MET A 62 10.67 9.37 -26.61
C MET A 62 11.86 9.95 -25.81
N TYR A 63 13.00 10.15 -26.47
CA TYR A 63 14.22 10.66 -25.83
C TYR A 63 14.37 12.19 -25.88
N THR A 64 13.54 12.90 -26.65
CA THR A 64 13.65 14.36 -26.81
C THR A 64 12.64 15.12 -25.95
N SER A 65 11.57 14.46 -25.51
CA SER A 65 10.50 15.10 -24.75
C SER A 65 10.86 15.21 -23.27
N LYS A 66 11.39 16.37 -22.86
CA LYS A 66 11.71 16.68 -21.45
C LYS A 66 10.58 16.34 -20.45
N PRO A 67 9.28 16.63 -20.73
CA PRO A 67 8.21 16.31 -19.79
C PRO A 67 8.08 14.80 -19.51
N PHE A 68 8.27 13.96 -20.55
CA PHE A 68 8.22 12.51 -20.41
C PHE A 68 9.40 11.97 -19.60
N LEU A 69 10.60 12.53 -19.81
CA LEU A 69 11.81 12.13 -19.06
C LEU A 69 11.68 12.47 -17.57
N TYR A 70 11.17 13.67 -17.23
CA TYR A 70 10.90 14.01 -15.83
C TYR A 70 9.84 13.11 -15.21
N LEU A 71 8.76 12.82 -15.95
CA LEU A 71 7.71 11.93 -15.47
C LEU A 71 8.24 10.51 -15.24
N ALA A 72 9.07 9.98 -16.15
CA ALA A 72 9.73 8.68 -15.98
C ALA A 72 10.67 8.65 -14.76
N LEU A 73 11.41 9.74 -14.50
CA LEU A 73 12.26 9.86 -13.31
C LEU A 73 11.43 9.78 -12.01
N TRP A 74 10.32 10.50 -11.93
CA TRP A 74 9.42 10.45 -10.77
C TRP A 74 8.69 9.11 -10.62
N MET A 75 8.53 8.34 -11.71
CA MET A 75 7.94 6.99 -11.66
C MET A 75 8.92 5.90 -11.17
N GLY A 76 10.21 6.19 -11.03
CA GLY A 76 11.17 5.26 -10.42
C GLY A 76 10.77 4.84 -9.00
N PRO A 77 10.64 5.78 -8.04
CA PRO A 77 10.26 5.46 -6.66
C PRO A 77 8.77 5.13 -6.49
N SER A 78 7.90 5.49 -7.45
CA SER A 78 6.45 5.30 -7.29
C SER A 78 6.04 3.83 -7.16
N GLY A 79 6.78 2.91 -7.78
CA GLY A 79 6.54 1.47 -7.65
C GLY A 79 6.67 0.97 -6.21
N LEU A 80 7.72 1.40 -5.51
CA LEU A 80 7.93 1.07 -4.10
C LEU A 80 6.81 1.63 -3.22
N ILE A 81 6.41 2.89 -3.46
CA ILE A 81 5.33 3.54 -2.72
C ILE A 81 4.00 2.81 -2.95
N ALA A 82 3.70 2.41 -4.19
CA ALA A 82 2.49 1.67 -4.52
C ALA A 82 2.44 0.30 -3.82
N ILE A 83 3.58 -0.41 -3.78
CA ILE A 83 3.70 -1.68 -3.06
C ILE A 83 3.45 -1.50 -1.56
N LEU A 84 4.11 -0.51 -0.93
CA LEU A 84 3.91 -0.21 0.49
C LEU A 84 2.46 0.16 0.79
N ALA A 85 1.85 1.02 -0.04
CA ALA A 85 0.45 1.41 0.09
C ALA A 85 -0.51 0.21 -0.04
N GLY A 86 -0.21 -0.75 -0.92
CA GLY A 86 -0.95 -2.00 -1.03
C GLY A 86 -0.86 -2.84 0.25
N TRP A 87 0.36 -3.02 0.79
CA TRP A 87 0.57 -3.71 2.06
C TRP A 87 -0.15 -3.04 3.23
N PHE A 88 -0.10 -1.71 3.34
CA PHE A 88 -0.85 -0.98 4.36
C PHE A 88 -2.35 -1.20 4.24
N THR A 89 -2.88 -1.23 3.01
CA THR A 89 -4.30 -1.46 2.76
C THR A 89 -4.73 -2.85 3.23
N THR A 90 -3.93 -3.88 2.95
CA THR A 90 -4.25 -5.27 3.34
C THR A 90 -4.02 -5.52 4.82
N GLU A 91 -2.92 -5.01 5.39
CA GLU A 91 -2.54 -5.29 6.77
C GLU A 91 -3.42 -4.53 7.77
N ILE A 92 -3.65 -3.24 7.52
CA ILE A 92 -4.53 -2.42 8.36
C ILE A 92 -5.99 -2.82 8.14
N GLY A 93 -6.36 -3.22 6.92
CA GLY A 93 -7.71 -3.73 6.62
C GLY A 93 -8.04 -5.03 7.35
N ARG A 94 -7.04 -5.80 7.77
CA ARG A 94 -7.20 -7.05 8.52
C ARG A 94 -7.35 -6.85 10.04
N GLN A 95 -6.91 -5.70 10.57
CA GLN A 95 -7.09 -5.37 11.98
C GLN A 95 -8.59 -5.34 12.36
N PRO A 96 -8.99 -5.79 13.56
CA PRO A 96 -8.16 -6.23 14.70
C PRO A 96 -7.86 -7.75 14.70
N TRP A 97 -7.98 -8.43 13.57
CA TRP A 97 -7.83 -9.88 13.49
C TRP A 97 -6.44 -10.28 13.00
N VAL A 98 -5.82 -11.25 13.66
CA VAL A 98 -4.69 -11.99 13.09
C VAL A 98 -5.25 -13.10 12.21
N VAL A 99 -6.18 -13.87 12.76
CA VAL A 99 -6.94 -14.88 12.02
C VAL A 99 -8.42 -14.58 12.24
N TYR A 100 -9.12 -14.27 11.14
CA TYR A 100 -10.52 -13.87 11.19
C TYR A 100 -11.38 -14.93 11.91
N GLY A 101 -12.12 -14.51 12.94
CA GLY A 101 -12.99 -15.38 13.74
C GLY A 101 -12.28 -16.34 14.69
N LEU A 102 -10.94 -16.30 14.78
CA LEU A 102 -10.15 -17.21 15.62
C LEU A 102 -9.24 -16.48 16.62
N MET A 103 -8.54 -15.41 16.21
CA MET A 103 -7.55 -14.75 17.07
C MET A 103 -7.46 -13.25 16.79
N ARG A 104 -7.60 -12.44 17.85
CA ARG A 104 -7.42 -10.99 17.81
C ARG A 104 -5.94 -10.61 17.99
N THR A 105 -5.55 -9.47 17.44
CA THR A 105 -4.18 -8.95 17.52
C THR A 105 -3.73 -8.64 18.94
N ALA A 106 -4.67 -8.28 19.82
CA ALA A 106 -4.39 -8.09 21.25
C ALA A 106 -3.98 -9.39 21.96
N ASP A 107 -4.55 -10.52 21.58
CA ASP A 107 -4.28 -11.81 22.22
C ASP A 107 -3.05 -12.51 21.62
N ALA A 108 -2.54 -12.02 20.49
CA ALA A 108 -1.39 -12.57 19.80
C ALA A 108 -0.04 -12.04 20.34
N SER A 109 -0.04 -11.01 21.18
CA SER A 109 1.20 -10.47 21.75
C SER A 109 1.70 -11.34 22.91
N SER A 110 2.91 -11.88 22.77
CA SER A 110 3.64 -12.55 23.85
C SER A 110 3.87 -11.61 25.03
N GLY A 111 3.65 -12.09 26.27
CA GLY A 111 3.80 -11.32 27.52
C GLY A 111 5.23 -10.98 27.92
N HIS A 112 6.05 -10.50 26.98
CA HIS A 112 7.39 -9.98 27.24
C HIS A 112 7.31 -8.57 27.85
N SER A 113 8.36 -8.19 28.57
CA SER A 113 8.43 -6.85 29.13
C SER A 113 8.49 -5.79 28.01
N LEU A 114 7.79 -4.67 28.20
CA LEU A 114 7.78 -3.53 27.27
C LEU A 114 9.19 -3.04 26.95
N ALA A 115 10.10 -3.13 27.93
CA ALA A 115 11.51 -2.78 27.75
C ALA A 115 12.22 -3.70 26.74
N GLN A 116 12.05 -5.02 26.82
CA GLN A 116 12.67 -5.96 25.87
C GLN A 116 12.14 -5.76 24.44
N MET A 117 10.83 -5.56 24.28
CA MET A 117 10.23 -5.30 22.97
C MET A 117 10.75 -4.00 22.35
N THR A 118 10.85 -2.94 23.15
CA THR A 118 11.33 -1.63 22.66
C THR A 118 12.81 -1.69 22.29
N ILE A 119 13.64 -2.29 23.13
CA ILE A 119 15.09 -2.41 22.88
C ILE A 119 15.32 -3.21 21.59
N THR A 120 14.68 -4.37 21.43
CA THR A 120 14.84 -5.21 20.24
C THR A 120 14.34 -4.51 18.98
N LEU A 121 13.21 -3.80 19.03
CA LEU A 121 12.71 -3.00 17.91
C LEU A 121 13.70 -1.91 17.48
N VAL A 122 14.24 -1.15 18.44
CA VAL A 122 15.23 -0.11 18.15
C VAL A 122 16.49 -0.72 17.53
N LEU A 123 16.95 -1.86 18.05
CA LEU A 123 18.12 -2.55 17.55
C LEU A 123 17.91 -3.03 16.10
N PHE A 124 16.73 -3.57 15.78
CA PHE A 124 16.35 -3.88 14.40
C PHE A 124 16.39 -2.64 13.52
N VAL A 125 15.76 -1.53 13.94
CA VAL A 125 15.77 -0.27 13.18
C VAL A 125 17.20 0.16 12.87
N VAL A 126 18.08 0.22 13.87
CA VAL A 126 19.49 0.62 13.69
C VAL A 126 20.22 -0.30 12.71
N VAL A 127 20.06 -1.63 12.85
CA VAL A 127 20.70 -2.60 11.95
C VAL A 127 20.18 -2.45 10.51
N TYR A 128 18.88 -2.28 10.32
CA TYR A 128 18.32 -2.06 8.98
C TYR A 128 18.84 -0.76 8.35
N PHE A 129 18.90 0.35 9.11
CA PHE A 129 19.48 1.60 8.60
C PHE A 129 20.97 1.47 8.24
N ALA A 130 21.76 0.77 9.05
CA ALA A 130 23.16 0.52 8.76
C ALA A 130 23.35 -0.33 7.50
N LEU A 131 22.57 -1.40 7.34
CA LEU A 131 22.64 -2.28 6.18
C LEU A 131 22.21 -1.59 4.89
N PHE A 132 21.06 -0.91 4.89
CA PHE A 132 20.59 -0.17 3.72
C PHE A 132 21.50 1.02 3.40
N GLY A 133 22.01 1.72 4.42
CA GLY A 133 22.97 2.82 4.23
C GLY A 133 24.30 2.36 3.63
N ALA A 134 24.86 1.26 4.14
CA ALA A 134 26.09 0.68 3.58
C ALA A 134 25.86 0.14 2.15
N GLY A 135 24.72 -0.49 1.90
CA GLY A 135 24.38 -1.04 0.58
C GLY A 135 24.10 0.01 -0.50
N LEU A 136 23.66 1.22 -0.13
CA LEU A 136 23.51 2.34 -1.06
C LEU A 136 24.83 3.11 -1.31
N GLY A 137 25.80 2.98 -0.39
CA GLY A 137 27.09 3.64 -0.47
C GLY A 137 28.19 2.85 -1.20
N TYR A 138 27.94 1.57 -1.50
CA TYR A 138 28.80 0.68 -2.29
C TYR A 138 28.40 0.67 -3.77
#